data_AF-A0A9P7K2W0-F1
#
_entry.id   AF-A0A9P7K2W0-F1
#
_cell.length_a   1.000
_cell.length_b   1.000
_cell.length_c   1.000
_cell.angle_alpha   90.00
_cell.angle_beta   90.00
_cell.angle_gamma   90.00
#
_symmetry.space_group_name_H-M   'P 1'
#
loop_
_entity.id
_entity.type
_entity.pdbx_description
1 polymer ?
#
loop_
_entity_poly.entity_id
_entity_poly.type
_entity_poly.pdbx_seq_one_letter_code
_entity_poly.pdbx_strand_id
1 'polypeptide(L)' 'SMQHIHLVFHVIKLLPAVSDPIANWQRVPPPPPEIVNDEPYYKVEKVINSCMFLGKLQYHILWKNYGYKDASWEL' A
#
# COMPACT_ATOMS: atom_id res chain seq x y z
N SER A 1 1.88 -27.58 22.11
CA SER A 1 0.86 -26.77 22.79
C SER A 1 0.95 -25.37 22.25
N MET A 2 0.08 -24.98 21.31
CA MET A 2 0.06 -23.60 20.81
C MET A 2 -0.57 -22.73 21.88
N GLN A 3 0.15 -21.70 22.33
CA GLN A 3 -0.39 -20.74 23.26
C GLN A 3 -1.51 -19.97 22.55
N HIS A 4 -2.76 -20.22 22.94
CA HIS A 4 -3.90 -19.47 22.45
C HIS A 4 -3.76 -18.03 22.93
N ILE A 5 -3.47 -17.11 22.00
CA ILE A 5 -3.52 -15.68 22.29
C ILE A 5 -4.97 -15.32 22.53
N HIS A 6 -5.32 -15.00 23.78
CA HIS A 6 -6.63 -14.48 24.11
C HIS A 6 -6.69 -13.01 23.70
N LEU A 7 -7.64 -12.64 22.84
CA LEU A 7 -7.94 -11.25 22.44
C LEU A 7 -8.63 -10.46 23.57
N VAL A 8 -8.22 -10.70 24.82
CA VAL A 8 -8.74 -10.03 26.01
C VAL A 8 -7.60 -9.23 26.63
N PHE A 9 -7.76 -7.92 26.65
CA PHE A 9 -6.78 -7.00 27.22
C PHE A 9 -7.34 -6.36 28.48
N HIS A 10 -6.55 -6.32 29.54
CA HIS A 10 -6.94 -5.61 30.76
C HIS A 10 -6.95 -4.11 30.47
N VAL A 11 -8.09 -3.43 30.66
CA VAL A 11 -8.28 -2.02 30.27
C VAL A 11 -7.23 -1.08 30.88
N ILE A 12 -6.74 -1.36 32.10
CA ILE A 12 -5.69 -0.59 32.77
C ILE A 12 -4.33 -0.65 32.04
N LYS A 13 -4.09 -1.70 31.23
CA LYS A 13 -2.88 -1.85 30.43
C LYS A 13 -2.97 -1.17 29.06
N LEU A 14 -4.14 -0.64 28.69
CA LEU A 14 -4.31 0.10 27.46
C LEU A 14 -3.91 1.56 27.69
N LEU A 15 -3.07 2.08 26.81
CA LEU A 15 -2.81 3.51 26.74
C LEU A 15 -3.79 4.12 25.72
N PRO A 16 -4.29 5.34 25.96
CA PRO A 16 -5.05 6.07 24.95
C PRO A 16 -4.25 6.13 23.66
N ALA A 17 -4.88 5.76 22.55
CA ALA A 17 -4.27 5.90 21.23
C ALA A 17 -3.99 7.39 20.97
N VAL A 18 -2.75 7.73 20.64
CA VAL A 18 -2.42 9.09 20.20
C VAL A 18 -3.15 9.33 18.88
N SER A 19 -3.95 10.38 18.81
CA SER A 19 -4.85 10.67 17.69
C SER A 19 -4.11 10.86 16.36
N ASP A 20 -2.82 11.18 16.41
CA ASP A 20 -1.90 11.00 15.28
C ASP A 20 -0.46 11.12 15.83
N PRO A 21 0.40 10.08 15.80
CA PRO A 21 1.79 10.23 16.26
C PRO A 21 2.62 11.15 15.35
N ILE A 22 2.08 11.52 14.18
CA ILE A 22 2.71 12.44 13.23
C ILE A 22 1.66 13.45 12.78
N ALA A 23 1.45 14.49 13.57
CA ALA A 23 0.45 15.55 13.32
C ALA A 23 0.54 16.24 11.92
N ASN A 24 1.62 15.99 11.17
CA ASN A 24 1.93 16.65 9.90
C ASN A 24 2.14 15.65 8.75
N TRP A 25 1.71 14.39 8.87
CA TRP A 25 1.75 13.43 7.75
C TRP A 25 0.64 13.72 6.74
N GLN A 26 0.79 14.83 6.03
CA GLN A 26 0.06 15.04 4.80
C GLN A 26 0.64 14.08 3.77
N ARG A 27 -0.10 13.01 3.44
CA ARG A 27 0.16 12.30 2.19
C ARG A 27 -0.05 13.33 1.10
N VAL A 28 1.04 13.80 0.51
CA VAL A 28 0.96 14.52 -0.76
C VAL A 28 0.25 13.56 -1.71
N PRO A 29 -0.95 13.91 -2.22
CA PRO A 29 -1.62 13.05 -3.17
C PRO A 29 -0.69 12.88 -4.38
N PRO A 30 -0.64 11.67 -4.94
CA PRO A 30 0.18 11.46 -6.12
C PRO A 30 -0.26 12.41 -7.24
N PRO A 31 0.67 12.82 -8.12
CA PRO A 31 0.33 13.66 -9.26
C PRO A 31 -0.71 12.96 -10.16
N PRO A 32 -1.54 13.71 -10.89
CA PRO A 32 -2.44 13.13 -11.89
C PRO A 32 -1.67 12.31 -12.93
N PRO A 33 -2.29 11.26 -13.50
CA PRO A 33 -1.71 10.51 -14.61
C PRO A 33 -1.50 11.40 -15.84
N GLU A 34 -0.51 11.02 -16.65
CA GLU A 34 -0.30 11.61 -17.97
C GLU A 34 -1.36 11.08 -18.94
N ILE A 35 -1.95 11.92 -19.77
CA ILE A 35 -2.95 11.46 -20.75
C ILE A 35 -2.24 11.32 -22.11
N VAL A 36 -2.22 10.11 -22.66
CA VAL A 36 -1.69 9.83 -24.00
C VAL A 36 -2.78 9.09 -24.77
N ASN A 37 -3.16 9.61 -25.94
CA ASN A 37 -4.27 9.05 -26.75
C ASN A 37 -5.57 8.84 -25.96
N ASP A 38 -5.95 9.81 -25.13
CA ASP A 38 -7.13 9.77 -24.25
C ASP A 38 -7.12 8.67 -23.17
N GLU A 39 -5.98 8.01 -22.95
CA GLU A 39 -5.79 7.01 -21.90
C GLU A 39 -4.82 7.49 -20.81
N PRO A 40 -5.03 7.13 -19.54
CA PRO A 40 -4.15 7.51 -18.43
C PRO A 40 -2.90 6.62 -18.36
N TYR A 41 -1.73 7.25 -18.34
CA TYR A 41 -0.42 6.64 -18.19
C TYR A 41 0.20 7.03 -16.86
N TYR A 42 0.76 6.04 -16.18
CA TYR A 42 1.41 6.19 -14.89
C TYR A 42 2.89 5.83 -15.03
N LYS A 43 3.76 6.62 -14.40
CA LYS A 43 5.19 6.33 -14.40
C LYS A 43 5.50 5.25 -13.37
N VAL A 44 6.11 4.16 -13.81
CA VAL A 44 6.63 3.10 -12.94
C VAL A 44 7.90 3.59 -12.23
N GLU A 45 7.99 3.36 -10.93
CA GLU A 45 9.22 3.55 -10.16
C GLU A 45 10.04 2.26 -10.13
N LYS A 46 9.40 1.15 -9.76
CA LYS A 46 10.06 -0.15 -9.62
C LYS A 46 9.08 -1.30 -9.75
N VAL A 47 9.51 -2.39 -10.38
CA VAL A 47 8.84 -3.69 -10.26
C VAL A 47 9.33 -4.36 -8.99
N ILE A 48 8.43 -4.58 -8.03
CA ILE A 48 8.76 -5.13 -6.71
C ILE A 48 8.50 -6.64 -6.60
N ASN A 49 7.71 -7.20 -7.52
CA ASN A 49 7.52 -8.65 -7.63
C ASN A 49 7.00 -9.03 -9.03
N SER A 50 7.04 -10.32 -9.34
CA SER A 50 6.43 -10.92 -10.53
C SER A 50 5.81 -12.27 -10.19
N CYS A 51 4.66 -12.61 -10.78
CA CYS A 51 4.04 -13.91 -10.58
C CYS A 51 3.31 -14.40 -11.84
N MET A 52 3.07 -15.71 -11.93
CA MET A 52 2.15 -16.27 -12.91
C MET A 52 0.77 -16.43 -12.25
N PHE A 53 -0.24 -15.71 -12.74
CA PHE A 53 -1.62 -15.80 -12.28
C PHE A 53 -2.53 -16.17 -13.45
N LEU A 54 -3.24 -17.30 -13.33
CA LEU A 54 -4.11 -17.85 -14.37
C LEU A 54 -3.41 -17.97 -15.75
N GLY A 55 -2.14 -18.37 -15.76
CA GLY A 55 -1.35 -18.53 -16.98
C GLY A 55 -0.84 -17.23 -17.61
N LYS A 56 -1.07 -16.09 -16.96
CA LYS A 56 -0.55 -14.78 -17.40
C LYS A 56 0.54 -14.30 -16.45
N LEU A 57 1.61 -13.73 -17.00
CA LEU A 57 2.63 -13.05 -16.21
C LEU A 57 2.03 -11.74 -15.69
N GLN A 58 2.20 -11.48 -14.40
CA GLN A 58 1.81 -10.23 -13.76
C GLN A 58 3.01 -9.64 -13.01
N TYR A 59 3.02 -8.32 -12.88
CA TYR A 59 4.03 -7.56 -12.16
C TYR A 59 3.39 -6.78 -11.02
N HIS A 60 4.01 -6.82 -9.85
CA HIS A 60 3.64 -5.94 -8.74
C HIS A 60 4.44 -4.65 -8.89
N ILE A 61 3.75 -3.58 -9.25
CA ILE A 61 4.34 -2.30 -9.65
C ILE A 61 4.27 -1.32 -8.49
N LEU A 62 5.43 -0.74 -8.14
CA LEU A 62 5.50 0.48 -7.36
C LEU A 62 5.47 1.68 -8.33
N TRP A 63 4.45 2.52 -8.18
CA TRP A 63 4.24 3.70 -9.01
C TRP A 63 5.06 4.90 -8.49
N LYS A 64 5.59 5.71 -9.40
CA LYS A 64 6.44 6.85 -9.06
C LYS A 64 5.64 7.95 -8.38
N ASN A 65 6.12 8.37 -7.21
CA ASN A 65 5.44 9.33 -6.31
C ASN A 65 4.17 8.77 -5.63
N TYR A 66 3.99 7.45 -5.64
CA TYR A 66 2.94 6.77 -4.87
C TYR A 66 3.58 5.97 -3.73
N GLY A 67 2.79 5.69 -2.68
CA GLY A 67 3.27 4.86 -1.57
C GLY A 67 3.20 3.38 -1.88
N TYR A 68 3.91 2.55 -1.10
CA TYR A 68 3.79 1.09 -1.17
C TYR A 68 2.36 0.57 -0.99
N LYS A 69 1.48 1.34 -0.32
CA LYS A 69 0.07 0.99 -0.16
C LYS A 69 -0.74 1.09 -1.45
N ASP A 70 -0.22 1.83 -2.42
CA ASP A 70 -0.83 2.07 -3.72
C ASP A 70 -0.20 1.19 -4.81
N ALA A 71 0.73 0.28 -4.46
CA ALA A 71 1.28 -0.68 -5.38
C ALA A 71 0.19 -1.67 -5.85
N SER A 72 0.21 -2.02 -7.14
CA SER A 72 -0.82 -2.86 -7.76
C SER A 72 -0.22 -3.94 -8.66
N TRP A 73 -0.98 -5.01 -8.89
CA TRP A 73 -0.63 -6.07 -9.82
C TRP A 73 -1.18 -5.74 -11.20
N GLU A 74 -0.29 -5.58 -12.18
CA GLU A 74 -0.64 -5.32 -13.58
C GLU A 74 -0.20 -6.49 -14.47
N LEU A 75 -0.93 -6.70 -15.56
CA LEU A 75 -0.64 -7.71 -16.59
C LEU A 75 0.56 -7.31 -17.47
#